data_AF-A0A160T9D5-F1
#
_entry.id   AF-A0A160T9D5-F1
#
_cell.length_a   1.000
_cell.length_b   1.000
_cell.length_c   1.000
_cell.angle_alpha   90.00
_cell.angle_beta   90.00
_cell.angle_gamma   90.00
#
_symmetry.space_group_name_H-M   'P 1'
#
loop_
_entity.id
_entity.type
_entity.pdbx_description
1 polymer ?
#
loop_
_entity_poly.entity_id
_entity_poly.type
_entity_poly.pdbx_seq_one_letter_code
_entity_poly.pdbx_strand_id
1 'polypeptide(L)'
;MAKWEYLVRVFVCDKEDEVAVSYIMQEYPDRDWKELPKYDLLSLEAWLNQCGAEGWELVRLEPVDSVGKNGDLGFIYPQVNTWRHQHLCVFKRPAAAL
;
A
#
# COMPACT_ATOMS: atom_id res chain seq x y z
N MET A 1 -16.82 -24.43 -11.17
CA MET A 1 -16.67 -22.96 -11.01
C MET A 1 -15.43 -22.71 -10.17
N ALA A 2 -14.62 -21.71 -10.50
CA ALA A 2 -13.48 -21.34 -9.67
C ALA A 2 -13.97 -20.79 -8.32
N LYS A 3 -13.34 -21.21 -7.22
CA LYS A 3 -13.55 -20.65 -5.88
C LYS A 3 -12.41 -19.69 -5.57
N TRP A 4 -12.74 -18.56 -4.94
CA TRP A 4 -11.79 -17.50 -4.60
C TRP A 4 -11.72 -17.32 -3.10
N GLU A 5 -10.52 -17.10 -2.60
CA GLU A 5 -10.26 -16.55 -1.27
C GLU A 5 -10.01 -15.05 -1.42
N TYR A 6 -10.53 -14.24 -0.50
CA TYR A 6 -10.38 -12.78 -0.51
C TYR A 6 -9.66 -12.30 0.74
N LEU A 7 -8.76 -11.34 0.55
CA LEU A 7 -8.11 -10.60 1.61
C LEU A 7 -8.56 -9.15 1.54
N VAL A 8 -9.06 -8.61 2.64
CA VAL A 8 -9.39 -7.19 2.80
C VAL A 8 -8.51 -6.64 3.90
N ARG A 9 -7.72 -5.63 3.60
CA ARG A 9 -6.77 -5.05 4.55
C ARG A 9 -6.67 -3.54 4.38
N VAL A 10 -6.55 -2.84 5.50
CA VAL A 10 -6.14 -1.44 5.51
C VAL A 10 -4.63 -1.41 5.68
N PHE A 11 -3.93 -0.84 4.70
CA PHE A 11 -2.51 -0.55 4.80
C PHE A 11 -2.31 0.88 5.26
N VAL A 12 -1.39 1.05 6.19
CA VAL A 12 -0.93 2.36 6.65
C VAL A 12 0.38 2.61 5.94
N CYS A 13 0.45 3.68 5.13
CA CYS A 13 1.71 4.09 4.54
C CYS A 13 2.55 4.67 5.67
N ASP A 14 3.56 3.93 6.13
CA ASP A 14 4.53 4.38 7.11
C ASP A 14 5.91 3.92 6.65
N LYS A 15 6.84 4.85 6.46
CA LYS A 15 8.20 4.54 6.01
C LYS A 15 8.98 3.71 7.03
N GLU A 16 8.56 3.73 8.30
CA GLU A 16 9.21 2.99 9.39
C GLU A 16 8.69 1.54 9.52
N ASP A 17 7.70 1.13 8.71
CA ASP A 17 7.25 -0.26 8.64
C ASP A 17 8.39 -1.19 8.19
N GLU A 18 8.58 -2.31 8.87
CA GLU A 18 9.70 -3.24 8.60
C GLU A 18 9.67 -3.80 7.17
N VAL A 19 8.47 -4.02 6.60
CA VAL A 19 8.31 -4.46 5.20
C VAL A 19 8.75 -3.36 4.26
N ALA A 20 8.39 -2.10 4.55
CA ALA A 20 8.81 -0.94 3.78
C ALA A 20 10.34 -0.75 3.83
N VAL A 21 10.93 -0.75 5.03
CA VAL A 21 12.38 -0.60 5.22
C VAL A 21 13.15 -1.69 4.48
N SER A 22 12.74 -2.95 4.63
CA SER A 22 13.39 -4.08 3.97
C SER A 22 13.30 -3.97 2.45
N TYR A 23 12.12 -3.65 1.93
CA TYR A 23 11.89 -3.45 0.50
C TYR A 23 12.74 -2.32 -0.07
N ILE A 24 12.75 -1.15 0.59
CA ILE A 24 13.50 0.01 0.11
C ILE A 24 15.01 -0.26 0.11
N MET A 25 15.53 -0.85 1.19
CA MET A 25 16.96 -1.17 1.28
C MET A 25 17.40 -2.23 0.27
N GLN A 26 16.51 -3.13 -0.15
CA GLN A 26 16.80 -4.16 -1.14
C GLN A 26 16.68 -3.63 -2.59
N GLU A 27 15.56 -2.99 -2.92
CA GLU A 27 15.23 -2.60 -4.30
C GLU A 27 15.79 -1.23 -4.68
N TYR A 28 16.09 -0.37 -3.69
CA TYR A 28 16.63 0.97 -3.89
C TYR A 28 17.88 1.20 -3.01
N PRO A 29 18.98 0.47 -3.23
CA PRO A 29 20.16 0.50 -2.37
C PRO A 29 20.85 1.88 -2.28
N ASP A 30 20.61 2.75 -3.28
CA ASP A 30 21.15 4.11 -3.32
C ASP A 30 20.25 5.14 -2.58
N ARG A 31 19.14 4.70 -1.96
CA ARG A 31 18.22 5.58 -1.22
C ARG A 31 18.23 5.23 0.27
N ASP A 32 18.39 6.23 1.13
CA ASP A 32 18.13 6.06 2.57
C ASP A 32 16.64 6.24 2.84
N TRP A 33 15.99 5.18 3.34
CA TRP A 33 14.58 5.21 3.72
C TRP A 33 14.26 6.33 4.73
N LYS A 34 15.24 6.74 5.55
CA LYS A 34 15.09 7.83 6.52
C LYS A 34 14.83 9.18 5.86
N GLU A 35 15.31 9.38 4.64
CA GLU A 35 15.13 10.62 3.88
C GLU A 35 13.75 10.71 3.20
N LEU A 36 13.01 9.60 3.15
CA LEU A 36 11.67 9.60 2.56
C LEU A 36 10.65 10.37 3.40
N PRO A 37 9.60 10.92 2.79
CA PRO A 37 8.41 11.39 3.48
C PRO A 37 7.86 10.32 4.44
N LYS A 38 7.30 10.76 5.57
CA LYS A 38 6.81 9.85 6.63
C LYS A 38 5.84 8.78 6.09
N TYR A 39 4.97 9.19 5.17
CA TYR A 39 3.92 8.36 4.59
C TYR A 39 4.20 8.08 3.11
N ASP A 40 5.48 7.94 2.72
CA ASP A 40 5.87 7.68 1.34
C ASP A 40 5.20 6.42 0.78
N LEU A 41 4.73 6.50 -0.47
CA LEU A 41 3.97 5.44 -1.14
C LEU A 41 4.79 4.17 -1.42
N LEU A 42 6.13 4.23 -1.33
CA LEU A 42 6.97 3.02 -1.38
C LEU A 42 6.63 2.03 -0.25
N SER A 43 6.09 2.51 0.87
CA SER A 43 5.59 1.63 1.93
C SER A 43 4.36 0.81 1.48
N LEU A 44 3.45 1.42 0.70
CA LEU A 44 2.34 0.69 0.09
C LEU A 44 2.86 -0.27 -0.98
N GLU A 45 3.79 0.19 -1.83
CA GLU A 45 4.39 -0.65 -2.87
C GLU A 45 5.05 -1.91 -2.29
N ALA A 46 5.78 -1.77 -1.19
CA ALA A 46 6.38 -2.88 -0.45
C ALA A 46 5.32 -3.93 -0.05
N TRP A 47 4.21 -3.48 0.55
CA TRP A 47 3.11 -4.36 0.94
C TRP A 47 2.40 -5.02 -0.25
N LEU A 48 2.20 -4.29 -1.35
CA LEU A 48 1.60 -4.85 -2.56
C LEU A 48 2.48 -5.93 -3.18
N ASN A 49 3.79 -5.72 -3.23
CA ASN A 49 4.75 -6.72 -3.70
C ASN A 49 4.81 -7.94 -2.78
N GLN A 50 4.80 -7.74 -1.45
CA GLN A 50 4.71 -8.83 -0.48
C GLN A 50 3.44 -9.67 -0.68
N CYS A 51 2.28 -9.02 -0.85
CA CYS A 51 1.03 -9.70 -1.16
C CYS A 51 1.12 -10.48 -2.50
N GLY A 52 1.74 -9.89 -3.52
CA GLY A 52 1.99 -10.57 -4.80
C GLY A 52 2.84 -11.83 -4.65
N ALA A 53 3.90 -11.78 -3.85
CA ALA A 53 4.76 -12.92 -3.55
C ALA A 53 4.02 -14.04 -2.79
N GLU A 54 3.02 -13.68 -1.98
CA GLU A 54 2.11 -14.59 -1.28
C GLU A 54 0.98 -15.16 -2.18
N GLY A 55 0.97 -14.79 -3.46
CA GLY A 55 0.02 -15.25 -4.46
C GLY A 55 -1.30 -14.48 -4.50
N TRP A 56 -1.37 -13.30 -3.87
CA TRP A 56 -2.53 -12.43 -3.93
C TRP A 56 -2.51 -11.53 -5.17
N GLU A 57 -3.66 -11.42 -5.84
CA GLU A 57 -3.90 -10.49 -6.94
C GLU A 57 -4.69 -9.29 -6.41
N LEU A 58 -4.18 -8.07 -6.60
CA LEU A 58 -4.87 -6.83 -6.24
C LEU A 58 -6.12 -6.64 -7.10
N VAL A 59 -7.27 -6.42 -6.45
CA VAL A 59 -8.58 -6.22 -7.11
C VAL A 59 -8.93 -4.75 -7.20
N ARG A 60 -8.66 -3.98 -6.14
CA ARG A 60 -9.03 -2.58 -6.06
C ARG A 60 -8.04 -1.80 -5.20
N LEU A 61 -7.71 -0.60 -5.70
CA LEU A 61 -7.09 0.48 -4.96
C LEU A 61 -7.98 1.73 -5.10
N GLU A 62 -8.10 2.53 -4.05
CA GLU A 62 -8.89 3.76 -4.09
C GLU A 62 -8.13 4.89 -4.82
N PRO A 63 -8.80 5.70 -5.66
CA PRO A 63 -8.18 6.86 -6.28
C PRO A 63 -7.92 7.96 -5.25
N VAL A 64 -6.95 8.82 -5.54
CA VAL A 64 -6.53 9.95 -4.69
C VAL A 64 -6.53 11.24 -5.49
N ASP A 65 -6.87 12.37 -4.87
CA ASP A 65 -6.94 13.66 -5.57
C ASP A 65 -5.59 14.39 -5.56
N SER A 66 -4.75 14.14 -4.55
CA SER A 66 -3.42 14.75 -4.44
C SER A 66 -2.49 13.96 -3.51
N VAL A 67 -1.19 14.27 -3.57
CA VAL A 67 -0.17 13.80 -2.63
C VAL A 67 0.40 15.00 -1.89
N GLY A 68 0.39 14.94 -0.57
CA GLY A 68 0.87 15.95 0.36
C GLY A 68 2.37 15.86 0.59
N LYS A 69 2.92 16.89 1.24
CA LYS A 69 4.37 16.97 1.50
C LYS A 69 4.90 15.86 2.40
N ASN A 70 4.04 15.25 3.21
CA ASN A 70 4.41 14.12 4.08
C ASN A 70 4.24 12.76 3.39
N GLY A 71 3.82 12.72 2.12
CA GLY A 71 3.45 11.49 1.39
C GLY A 71 2.01 11.05 1.60
N ASP A 72 1.27 11.74 2.48
CA ASP A 72 -0.15 11.54 2.71
C ASP A 72 -0.98 11.93 1.49
N LEU A 73 -2.16 11.33 1.37
CA LEU A 73 -3.04 11.48 0.23
C LEU A 73 -4.16 12.46 0.55
N GLY A 74 -4.33 13.43 -0.31
CA GLY A 74 -5.41 14.40 -0.22
C GLY A 74 -6.68 13.86 -0.87
N PHE A 75 -7.78 14.00 -0.16
CA PHE A 75 -9.13 13.77 -0.67
C PHE A 75 -9.91 15.08 -0.60
N ILE A 76 -10.48 15.47 -1.73
CA ILE A 76 -11.31 16.65 -1.88
C ILE A 76 -12.75 16.22 -1.72
N TYR A 77 -13.29 16.34 -0.51
CA TYR A 77 -14.74 16.38 -0.34
C TYR A 77 -15.22 17.80 -0.61
N PRO A 78 -16.47 18.01 -1.10
CA PRO A 78 -16.94 19.31 -1.60
C PRO A 78 -16.73 20.53 -0.68
N GLN A 79 -16.42 20.32 0.60
CA GLN A 79 -16.20 21.38 1.60
C GLN A 79 -15.03 21.10 2.56
N VAL A 80 -14.32 19.97 2.44
CA VAL A 80 -13.21 19.61 3.35
C VAL A 80 -12.11 18.89 2.59
N ASN A 81 -10.93 19.51 2.57
CA ASN A 81 -9.70 18.82 2.20
C ASN A 81 -9.25 18.00 3.41
N THR A 82 -9.17 16.68 3.26
CA THR A 82 -8.63 15.80 4.28
C THR A 82 -7.40 15.08 3.76
N TRP A 83 -6.40 14.91 4.62
CA TRP A 83 -5.22 14.09 4.33
C TRP A 83 -5.37 12.73 5.01
N ARG A 84 -5.02 11.66 4.31
CA ARG A 84 -5.04 10.28 4.81
C ARG A 84 -3.81 9.55 4.34
N HIS A 85 -3.29 8.64 5.14
CA HIS A 85 -2.15 7.79 4.79
C HIS A 85 -2.55 6.31 4.87
N GLN A 86 -3.84 6.03 4.71
CA GLN A 86 -4.43 4.70 4.85
C GLN A 86 -5.10 4.29 3.55
N HIS A 87 -4.90 3.05 3.13
CA HIS A 87 -5.46 2.47 1.91
C HIS A 87 -6.26 1.22 2.24
N LEU A 88 -7.54 1.22 1.87
CA LEU A 88 -8.30 -0.01 1.82
C LEU A 88 -7.97 -0.74 0.52
N CYS A 89 -7.34 -1.90 0.64
CA CYS A 89 -7.05 -2.77 -0.48
C CYS A 89 -7.85 -4.07 -0.38
N VAL A 90 -8.30 -4.55 -1.54
CA VAL A 90 -8.95 -5.86 -1.67
C VAL A 90 -8.13 -6.70 -2.63
N PHE A 91 -7.85 -7.94 -2.23
CA PHE A 91 -7.14 -8.92 -3.03
C PHE A 91 -7.96 -10.19 -3.17
N LYS A 92 -7.60 -11.00 -4.18
CA LYS A 92 -8.13 -12.34 -4.37
C LYS A 92 -7.00 -13.31 -4.69
N ARG A 93 -7.20 -14.59 -4.40
CA ARG A 93 -6.39 -15.70 -4.94
C ARG A 93 -7.25 -16.95 -5.10
N PRO A 94 -6.85 -17.95 -5.91
CA PRO A 94 -7.57 -19.21 -5.98
C PRO A 94 -7.70 -19.84 -4.58
N ALA A 95 -8.90 -20.23 -4.19
CA ALA A 95 -9.09 -20.93 -2.93
C ALA A 95 -8.42 -22.30 -3.01
N ALA A 96 -7.76 -22.73 -1.92
CA ALA A 96 -7.24 -24.09 -1.82
C ALA A 96 -8.36 -25.10 -2.12
N ALA A 97 -8.02 -26.17 -2.85
CA ALA A 97 -8.93 -27.29 -2.98
C ALA A 97 -9.12 -27.91 -1.59
N LEU A 98 -10.38 -27.91 -1.11
CA LEU A 98 -10.79 -28.62 0.10
C LEU A 98 -10.70 -30.12 -0.11
#